data_AF-A0A4Q5QGC4-F1
#
_entry.id   AF-A0A4Q5QGC4-F1
#
_cell.length_a   1.000
_cell.length_b   1.000
_cell.length_c   1.000
_cell.angle_alpha   90.00
_cell.angle_beta   90.00
_cell.angle_gamma   90.00
#
_symmetry.space_group_name_H-M   'P 1'
#
loop_
_entity.id
_entity.type
_entity.pdbx_description
1 polymer ?
#
loop_
_entity_poly.entity_id
_entity_poly.type
_entity_poly.pdbx_seq_one_letter_code
_entity_poly.pdbx_strand_id
1 'polypeptide(L)'
;MAKMLGVSAPTASDAMNALVAKGLVIKHAGSDRRSISLVLSPEGETAADRTREWPEFLSDAVGTLDPGEQAALLRALVKVIRSLQVTGDIPLQRMCVTCRYFRPCAHGDGLNPHHCAYVDAPFGDRHLRLNCAEHADATAEDQAAAWQVFTACRTAPTQTEGPAA
;
A
#
# COMPACT_ATOMS: atom_id res chain seq x y z
N MET A 1 1.42 -9.76 -12.83
CA MET A 1 2.40 -8.66 -12.97
C MET A 1 1.76 -7.34 -13.40
N ALA A 2 1.21 -7.21 -14.62
CA ALA A 2 0.63 -5.94 -15.12
C ALA A 2 -0.37 -5.27 -14.15
N LYS A 3 -1.35 -6.04 -13.66
CA LYS A 3 -2.32 -5.58 -12.63
C LYS A 3 -1.67 -5.07 -11.34
N MET A 4 -0.57 -5.70 -10.91
CA MET A 4 0.15 -5.33 -9.68
C MET A 4 0.93 -4.02 -9.86
N LEU A 5 1.48 -3.80 -11.05
CA LEU A 5 2.23 -2.59 -11.38
C LEU A 5 1.34 -1.41 -11.82
N GLY A 6 0.03 -1.65 -12.00
CA GLY A 6 -0.91 -0.64 -12.50
C GLY A 6 -0.64 -0.18 -13.93
N VAL A 7 -0.06 -1.05 -14.76
CA VAL A 7 0.22 -0.78 -16.17
C VAL A 7 -0.51 -1.78 -17.08
N SER A 8 -0.62 -1.44 -18.36
CA SER A 8 -1.19 -2.36 -19.36
C SER A 8 -0.30 -3.60 -19.56
N ALA A 9 -0.89 -4.73 -19.98
CA ALA A 9 -0.13 -5.95 -20.26
C ALA A 9 0.98 -5.76 -21.31
N PRO A 10 0.79 -4.98 -22.40
CA PRO A 10 1.88 -4.62 -23.31
C PRO A 10 3.02 -3.88 -22.60
N THR A 11 2.72 -2.81 -21.85
CA THR A 11 3.73 -2.02 -21.13
C THR A 11 4.55 -2.87 -20.16
N ALA A 12 3.88 -3.73 -19.40
CA ALA A 12 4.55 -4.67 -18.49
C ALA A 12 5.44 -5.65 -19.26
N SER A 13 5.00 -6.14 -20.41
CA SER A 13 5.77 -7.06 -21.24
C SER A 13 6.99 -6.38 -21.86
N ASP A 14 6.84 -5.16 -22.35
CA ASP A 14 7.91 -4.35 -22.93
C ASP A 14 8.98 -4.05 -21.88
N ALA A 15 8.56 -3.67 -20.66
CA ALA A 15 9.47 -3.48 -19.54
C ALA A 15 10.27 -4.76 -19.22
N MET A 16 9.61 -5.93 -19.17
CA MET A 16 10.31 -7.19 -18.93
C MET A 16 11.27 -7.56 -20.07
N ASN A 17 10.86 -7.37 -21.32
CA ASN A 17 11.72 -7.64 -22.46
C ASN A 17 12.95 -6.72 -22.46
N ALA A 18 12.79 -5.45 -22.06
CA ALA A 18 13.91 -4.53 -21.90
C ALA A 18 14.88 -4.98 -20.79
N LEU A 19 14.37 -5.47 -19.64
CA LEU A 19 15.22 -6.01 -18.57
C LEU A 19 15.97 -7.27 -18.99
N VAL A 20 15.34 -8.12 -19.79
CA VAL A 20 15.98 -9.33 -20.36
C VAL A 20 17.03 -8.95 -21.39
N ALA A 21 16.75 -8.00 -22.28
CA ALA A 21 17.71 -7.51 -23.26
C ALA A 21 18.94 -6.85 -22.59
N LYS A 22 18.75 -6.23 -21.41
CA LYS A 22 19.84 -5.68 -20.59
C LYS A 22 20.59 -6.72 -19.77
N GLY A 23 20.20 -8.00 -19.82
CA GLY A 23 20.82 -9.08 -19.06
C GLY A 23 20.55 -9.01 -17.55
N LEU A 24 19.58 -8.21 -17.09
CA LEU A 24 19.23 -8.07 -15.67
C LEU A 24 18.21 -9.11 -15.20
N VAL A 25 17.46 -9.68 -16.14
CA VAL A 25 16.45 -10.72 -15.88
C VAL A 25 16.67 -11.88 -16.84
N ILE A 26 16.56 -13.10 -16.31
CA ILE A 26 16.68 -14.36 -17.05
C ILE A 26 15.30 -15.02 -17.12
N LYS A 27 14.92 -15.48 -18.32
CA LYS A 27 13.68 -16.24 -18.55
C LYS A 27 13.96 -17.74 -18.37
N HIS A 28 13.20 -18.39 -17.50
CA HIS A 28 13.17 -19.84 -17.36
C HIS A 28 11.81 -20.38 -17.80
N ALA A 29 11.79 -21.64 -18.24
CA ALA A 29 10.54 -22.39 -18.37
C ALA A 29 9.86 -22.44 -16.99
N GLY A 30 8.58 -22.09 -16.94
CA GLY A 30 7.79 -22.17 -15.72
C GLY A 30 7.33 -23.59 -15.42
N SER A 31 6.45 -23.72 -14.43
CA SER A 31 5.91 -25.00 -13.94
C SER A 31 4.96 -25.70 -14.93
N ASP A 32 4.43 -24.96 -15.91
CA ASP A 32 3.66 -25.51 -17.03
C ASP A 32 4.21 -25.05 -18.39
N ARG A 33 3.75 -25.72 -19.46
CA ARG A 33 4.23 -25.54 -20.84
C ARG A 33 4.00 -24.14 -21.44
N ARG A 34 3.24 -23.27 -20.77
CA ARG A 34 2.88 -21.91 -21.21
C ARG A 34 3.36 -20.83 -20.24
N SER A 35 3.84 -21.21 -19.07
CA SER A 35 4.35 -20.31 -18.04
C SER A 35 5.84 -20.03 -18.25
N ILE A 36 6.23 -18.79 -17.95
CA ILE A 36 7.63 -18.35 -17.96
C ILE A 36 7.91 -17.85 -16.55
N SER A 37 8.99 -18.34 -15.95
CA SER A 37 9.52 -17.78 -14.71
C SER A 37 10.57 -16.73 -15.04
N LEU A 38 10.55 -15.62 -14.31
CA LEU A 38 11.54 -14.54 -14.42
C LEU A 38 12.33 -14.49 -13.11
N VAL A 39 13.64 -14.58 -13.21
CA VAL A 39 14.57 -14.43 -12.08
C VAL A 39 15.61 -13.38 -12.41
N LEU A 40 16.09 -12.68 -11.38
CA LEU A 40 17.20 -11.75 -11.54
C LEU A 40 18.48 -12.53 -11.88
N SER A 41 19.30 -11.95 -12.74
CA SER A 41 20.72 -12.35 -12.86
C SER A 41 21.51 -11.78 -11.67
N PRO A 42 22.76 -12.22 -11.42
CA PRO A 42 23.62 -11.58 -10.43
C PRO A 42 23.78 -10.06 -10.63
N GLU A 43 23.88 -9.62 -11.90
CA GLU A 43 23.89 -8.20 -12.25
C GLU A 43 22.55 -7.52 -11.96
N GLY A 44 21.44 -8.24 -12.18
CA GLY A 44 20.09 -7.85 -11.84
C GLY A 44 19.88 -7.68 -10.34
N GLU A 45 20.39 -8.60 -9.51
CA GLU A 45 20.36 -8.50 -8.05
C GLU A 45 21.14 -7.26 -7.57
N THR A 46 22.35 -7.06 -8.10
CA THR A 46 23.17 -5.88 -7.78
C THR A 46 22.49 -4.56 -8.19
N ALA A 47 21.76 -4.55 -9.31
CA ALA A 47 20.99 -3.38 -9.75
C ALA A 47 19.74 -3.16 -8.87
N ALA A 48 19.04 -4.23 -8.49
CA ALA A 48 17.89 -4.18 -7.60
C ALA A 48 18.29 -3.66 -6.22
N ASP A 49 19.42 -4.11 -5.67
CA ASP A 49 19.93 -3.68 -4.37
C ASP A 49 20.23 -2.19 -4.35
N ARG A 50 20.87 -1.63 -5.39
CA ARG A 50 21.09 -0.18 -5.51
C ARG A 50 19.79 0.64 -5.59
N THR A 51 18.70 0.03 -6.05
CA THR A 51 17.39 0.68 -6.11
C THR A 51 16.67 0.65 -4.75
N ARG A 52 17.10 -0.21 -3.81
CA ARG A 52 16.53 -0.27 -2.46
C ARG A 52 16.82 0.97 -1.62
N GLU A 53 17.82 1.77 -1.99
CA GLU A 53 18.16 3.04 -1.35
C GLU A 53 17.18 4.17 -1.75
N TRP A 54 16.42 4.02 -2.84
CA TRP A 54 15.44 5.01 -3.28
C TRP A 54 14.42 5.39 -2.19
N PRO A 55 13.82 4.46 -1.43
CA PRO A 55 12.93 4.84 -0.33
C PRO A 55 13.60 5.58 0.83
N GLU A 56 14.93 5.56 0.98
CA GLU A 56 15.60 6.08 2.19
C GLU A 56 15.49 7.61 2.29
N PHE A 57 15.82 8.36 1.23
CA PHE A 57 15.72 9.83 1.27
C PHE A 57 14.27 10.34 1.49
N LEU A 58 13.27 9.60 0.98
CA LEU A 58 11.86 9.91 1.23
C LEU A 58 11.47 9.57 2.67
N SER A 59 11.96 8.44 3.18
CA SER A 59 11.74 8.03 4.57
C SER A 59 12.33 9.03 5.54
N ASP A 60 13.54 9.55 5.27
CA ASP A 60 14.18 10.58 6.07
C ASP A 60 13.38 11.87 6.06
N ALA A 61 12.93 12.31 4.88
CA ALA A 61 12.09 13.50 4.75
C ALA A 61 10.77 13.35 5.53
N VAL A 62 10.08 12.21 5.42
CA VAL A 62 8.87 11.92 6.19
C VAL A 62 9.17 11.80 7.68
N GLY A 63 10.34 11.27 8.05
CA GLY A 63 10.80 11.16 9.43
C GLY A 63 11.03 12.50 10.12
N THR A 64 11.17 13.60 9.37
CA THR A 64 11.23 14.95 9.95
C THR A 64 9.88 15.45 10.49
N LEU A 65 8.78 14.82 10.07
CA LEU A 65 7.43 15.14 10.52
C LEU A 65 7.16 14.51 11.88
N ASP A 66 6.42 15.20 12.74
CA ASP A 66 5.98 14.62 14.01
C ASP A 66 4.98 13.46 13.78
N PRO A 67 4.74 12.58 14.79
CA PRO A 67 3.84 11.44 14.61
C PRO A 67 2.41 11.80 14.18
N GLY A 68 1.90 12.96 14.57
CA GLY A 68 0.60 13.48 14.15
C GLY A 68 0.60 13.93 12.69
N GLU A 69 1.65 14.63 12.25
CA GLU A 69 1.84 15.02 10.86
C GLU A 69 1.99 13.81 9.93
N GLN A 70 2.75 12.78 10.34
CA GLN A 70 2.88 11.54 9.57
C GLN A 70 1.53 10.83 9.41
N ALA A 71 0.74 10.75 10.49
CA ALA A 71 -0.59 10.16 10.46
C ALA A 71 -1.54 10.96 9.55
N ALA A 72 -1.49 12.30 9.62
CA ALA A 72 -2.29 13.18 8.76
C ALA A 72 -1.90 13.06 7.29
N LEU A 73 -0.61 13.00 6.98
CA LEU A 73 -0.08 12.79 5.63
C LEU A 73 -0.57 11.44 5.06
N LEU A 74 -0.42 10.35 5.82
CA LEU A 74 -0.88 9.03 5.40
C LEU A 74 -2.39 9.01 5.14
N ARG A 75 -3.18 9.62 6.04
CA ARG A 75 -4.63 9.76 5.88
C ARG A 75 -4.99 10.56 4.62
N ALA A 76 -4.26 11.64 4.33
CA ALA A 76 -4.46 12.42 3.12
C ALA A 76 -4.12 11.60 1.86
N LEU A 77 -3.00 10.88 1.86
CA LEU A 77 -2.61 9.99 0.77
C LEU A 77 -3.65 8.90 0.50
N VAL A 78 -4.18 8.26 1.55
CA VAL A 78 -5.29 7.29 1.43
C VAL A 78 -6.49 7.91 0.69
N LYS A 79 -6.85 9.17 1.00
CA LYS A 79 -7.95 9.88 0.34
C LYS A 79 -7.67 10.17 -1.13
N VAL A 80 -6.47 10.64 -1.44
CA VAL A 80 -6.06 10.92 -2.83
C VAL A 80 -6.07 9.62 -3.64
N ILE A 81 -5.43 8.56 -3.14
CA ILE A 81 -5.35 7.26 -3.81
C ILE A 81 -6.75 6.69 -4.03
N ARG A 82 -7.63 6.72 -3.02
CA ARG A 82 -9.01 6.25 -3.16
C ARG A 82 -9.77 7.04 -4.22
N SER A 83 -9.60 8.36 -4.27
CA SER A 83 -10.24 9.20 -5.30
C SER A 83 -9.80 8.78 -6.71
N LEU A 84 -8.49 8.63 -6.93
CA LEU A 84 -7.92 8.20 -8.22
C LEU A 84 -8.36 6.78 -8.61
N GLN A 85 -8.58 5.90 -7.63
CA GLN A 85 -9.09 4.56 -7.89
C GLN A 85 -10.56 4.57 -8.33
N VAL A 86 -11.39 5.41 -7.72
CA VAL A 86 -12.82 5.53 -8.06
C VAL A 86 -13.00 6.13 -9.44
N THR A 87 -12.14 7.07 -9.85
CA THR A 87 -12.13 7.64 -11.21
C THR A 87 -11.51 6.71 -12.25
N GLY A 88 -10.83 5.65 -11.82
CA GLY A 88 -10.18 4.67 -12.71
C GLY A 88 -8.80 5.08 -13.21
N ASP A 89 -8.23 6.16 -12.66
CA ASP A 89 -6.89 6.66 -13.03
C ASP A 89 -5.77 5.72 -12.56
N ILE A 90 -6.00 4.98 -11.46
CA ILE A 90 -5.09 3.95 -10.93
C ILE A 90 -5.87 2.69 -10.52
N PRO A 91 -5.25 1.50 -10.54
CA PRO A 91 -5.92 0.27 -10.11
C PRO A 91 -6.23 0.27 -8.61
N LEU A 92 -7.24 -0.51 -8.23
CA LEU A 92 -7.53 -0.79 -6.82
C LEU A 92 -6.34 -1.45 -6.14
N GLN A 93 -5.95 -0.88 -5.00
CA GLN A 93 -4.93 -1.40 -4.10
C GLN A 93 -5.57 -2.06 -2.88
N ARG A 94 -4.79 -2.88 -2.17
CA ARG A 94 -5.20 -3.66 -1.00
C ARG A 94 -5.24 -2.79 0.27
N MET A 95 -5.99 -1.69 0.20
CA MET A 95 -6.06 -0.65 1.23
C MET A 95 -7.06 -1.01 2.34
N CYS A 96 -6.82 -0.55 3.58
CA CYS A 96 -7.78 -0.72 4.66
C CYS A 96 -9.19 -0.25 4.28
N VAL A 97 -9.31 0.93 3.65
CA VAL A 97 -10.60 1.54 3.28
C VAL A 97 -11.37 0.80 2.18
N THR A 98 -10.78 -0.21 1.54
CA THR A 98 -11.44 -1.08 0.56
C THR A 98 -11.63 -2.51 1.08
N CYS A 99 -11.24 -2.77 2.33
CA CYS A 99 -11.18 -4.10 2.91
C CYS A 99 -12.46 -4.47 3.68
N ARG A 100 -12.93 -5.71 3.53
CA ARG A 100 -14.09 -6.24 4.30
C ARG A 100 -13.89 -6.29 5.81
N TYR A 101 -12.63 -6.26 6.27
CA TYR A 101 -12.30 -6.32 7.70
C TYR A 101 -12.20 -4.95 8.36
N PHE A 102 -12.18 -3.87 7.58
CA PHE A 102 -11.95 -2.55 8.11
C PHE A 102 -13.24 -1.94 8.67
N ARG A 103 -13.20 -1.58 9.94
CA ARG A 103 -14.30 -0.90 10.63
C ARG A 103 -13.78 0.46 11.08
N PRO A 104 -14.02 1.52 10.30
CA PRO A 104 -13.55 2.85 10.66
C PRO A 104 -14.29 3.37 11.88
N CYS A 105 -13.56 3.90 12.87
CA CYS A 105 -14.14 4.66 13.97
C CYS A 105 -15.12 3.85 14.83
N ALA A 106 -14.77 2.58 15.01
CA ALA A 106 -15.43 1.66 15.92
C ALA A 106 -15.09 1.93 17.39
N HIS A 107 -14.05 2.72 17.68
CA HIS A 107 -13.59 3.06 19.03
C HIS A 107 -13.63 4.56 19.30
N GLY A 108 -13.93 4.94 20.55
CA GLY A 108 -14.08 6.33 20.99
C GLY A 108 -12.81 6.98 21.55
N ASP A 109 -11.69 6.27 21.61
CA ASP A 109 -10.43 6.73 22.24
C ASP A 109 -9.65 7.77 21.41
N GLY A 110 -10.09 8.04 20.18
CA GLY A 110 -9.53 9.04 19.25
C GLY A 110 -8.14 8.70 18.70
N LEU A 111 -7.31 7.97 19.45
CA LEU A 111 -5.97 7.51 19.08
C LEU A 111 -6.00 6.23 18.24
N ASN A 112 -6.86 5.26 18.59
CA ASN A 112 -7.05 4.02 17.84
C ASN A 112 -8.50 3.82 17.41
N PRO A 113 -9.09 4.79 16.67
CA PRO A 113 -10.50 4.79 16.37
C PRO A 113 -10.90 3.61 15.45
N HIS A 114 -10.01 3.10 14.62
CA HIS A 114 -10.34 2.04 13.66
C HIS A 114 -10.18 0.65 14.26
N HIS A 115 -10.90 -0.33 13.73
CA HIS A 115 -10.76 -1.74 14.07
C HIS A 115 -10.48 -2.58 12.82
N CYS A 116 -9.60 -3.56 12.94
CA CYS A 116 -9.41 -4.58 11.93
C CYS A 116 -10.01 -5.90 12.43
N ALA A 117 -11.07 -6.36 11.78
CA ALA A 117 -11.76 -7.60 12.15
C ALA A 117 -10.99 -8.88 11.81
N TYR A 118 -9.89 -8.80 11.06
CA TYR A 118 -9.05 -9.98 10.76
C TYR A 118 -8.08 -10.29 11.90
N VAL A 119 -7.34 -9.28 12.36
CA VAL A 119 -6.42 -9.41 13.52
C VAL A 119 -7.10 -9.15 14.85
N ASP A 120 -8.35 -8.68 14.82
CA ASP A 120 -9.18 -8.31 15.96
C ASP A 120 -8.54 -7.29 16.92
N ALA A 121 -8.08 -6.16 16.36
CA ALA A 121 -7.40 -5.13 17.14
C ALA A 121 -7.78 -3.69 16.73
N PRO A 122 -7.82 -2.75 17.70
CA PRO A 122 -7.93 -1.32 17.42
C PRO A 122 -6.63 -0.76 16.84
N PHE A 123 -6.70 0.25 15.97
CA PHE A 123 -5.54 0.95 15.43
C PHE A 123 -5.84 2.38 14.96
N GLY A 124 -4.83 3.25 15.02
CA GLY A 124 -4.89 4.64 14.54
C GLY A 124 -4.50 4.86 13.07
N ASP A 125 -4.69 6.08 12.58
CA ASP A 125 -4.38 6.48 11.20
C ASP A 125 -2.94 6.13 10.78
N ARG A 126 -1.97 6.25 11.68
CA ARG A 126 -0.55 5.88 11.45
C ARG A 126 -0.33 4.43 11.02
N HIS A 127 -1.31 3.55 11.28
CA HIS A 127 -1.22 2.12 10.97
C HIS A 127 -2.11 1.71 9.78
N LEU A 128 -2.72 2.67 9.08
CA LEU A 128 -3.45 2.39 7.83
C LEU A 128 -2.51 1.70 6.83
N ARG A 129 -2.99 0.61 6.23
CA ARG A 129 -2.25 -0.14 5.21
C ARG A 129 -2.70 0.28 3.81
N LEU A 130 -1.73 0.57 2.95
CA LEU A 130 -1.95 0.78 1.51
C LEU A 130 -1.84 -0.53 0.70
N ASN A 131 -1.11 -1.51 1.25
CA ASN A 131 -0.95 -2.85 0.66
C ASN A 131 -0.95 -3.90 1.78
N CYS A 132 -2.13 -4.29 2.26
CA CYS A 132 -2.30 -5.30 3.30
C CYS A 132 -2.30 -6.72 2.70
N ALA A 133 -1.53 -7.64 3.29
CA ALA A 133 -1.41 -9.02 2.79
C ALA A 133 -2.69 -9.83 3.06
N GLU A 134 -3.38 -9.52 4.16
CA GLU A 134 -4.61 -10.13 4.66
C GLU A 134 -5.85 -9.52 4.02
N HIS A 135 -5.70 -8.51 3.17
CA HIS A 135 -6.81 -7.80 2.53
C HIS A 135 -7.71 -8.75 1.74
N ALA A 136 -9.01 -8.61 1.97
CA ALA A 136 -10.08 -9.14 1.13
C ALA A 136 -11.04 -8.00 0.77
N ASP A 137 -11.45 -7.96 -0.50
CA ASP A 137 -12.34 -6.93 -1.05
C ASP A 137 -13.69 -6.90 -0.31
N ALA A 138 -14.10 -5.72 0.11
CA ALA A 138 -15.48 -5.45 0.51
C ALA A 138 -16.37 -5.25 -0.73
N THR A 139 -17.68 -5.45 -0.57
CA THR A 139 -18.63 -5.09 -1.64
C THR A 139 -18.59 -3.58 -1.92
N ALA A 140 -19.02 -3.14 -3.10
CA ALA A 140 -19.00 -1.71 -3.44
C ALA A 140 -19.84 -0.87 -2.45
N GLU A 141 -20.94 -1.42 -1.96
CA GLU A 141 -21.81 -0.81 -0.94
C GLU A 141 -21.09 -0.70 0.40
N ASP A 142 -20.48 -1.79 0.89
CA ASP A 142 -19.72 -1.79 2.14
C ASP A 142 -18.53 -0.82 2.08
N GLN A 143 -17.84 -0.76 0.93
CA GLN A 143 -16.75 0.19 0.71
C GLN A 143 -17.25 1.64 0.78
N ALA A 144 -18.40 1.95 0.18
CA ALA A 144 -18.97 3.29 0.22
C ALA A 144 -19.39 3.68 1.64
N ALA A 145 -20.02 2.77 2.39
CA ALA A 145 -20.41 2.99 3.78
C ALA A 145 -19.19 3.21 4.69
N ALA A 146 -18.18 2.34 4.61
CA ALA A 146 -16.93 2.50 5.36
C ALA A 146 -16.22 3.82 4.97
N TRP A 147 -16.25 4.19 3.70
CA TRP A 147 -15.65 5.44 3.22
C TRP A 147 -16.31 6.69 3.82
N GLN A 148 -17.64 6.72 3.89
CA GLN A 148 -18.38 7.81 4.49
C GLN A 148 -18.02 7.97 5.97
N VAL A 149 -18.01 6.87 6.73
CA VAL A 149 -17.63 6.89 8.15
C VAL A 149 -16.17 7.32 8.31
N PHE A 150 -15.26 6.75 7.52
CA PHE A 150 -13.83 7.10 7.58
C PHE A 150 -13.59 8.58 7.33
N THR A 151 -14.25 9.19 6.34
CA THR A 151 -14.05 10.60 5.99
C THR A 151 -14.70 11.56 6.97
N ALA A 152 -15.86 11.21 7.54
CA ALA A 152 -16.53 11.99 8.59
C ALA A 152 -15.83 11.91 9.95
N CYS A 153 -15.09 10.83 10.18
CA CYS A 153 -14.43 10.60 11.45
C CYS A 153 -13.27 11.57 11.70
N ARG A 154 -13.29 12.15 12.91
CA ARG A 154 -12.19 12.94 13.47
C ARG A 154 -11.30 12.01 14.28
N THR A 155 -10.01 12.02 13.96
CA THR A 155 -8.99 11.31 14.72
C THR A 155 -8.23 12.32 15.57
N ALA A 156 -7.80 11.91 16.76
CA ALA A 156 -6.99 12.77 17.61
C ALA A 156 -5.57 12.86 17.00
N PRO A 157 -4.92 14.03 17.06
CA PRO A 157 -3.49 14.08 16.77
C PRO A 157 -2.77 13.15 17.77
N THR A 158 -1.92 12.27 17.25
CA THR A 158 -1.14 11.32 18.06
C THR A 158 -0.32 12.10 19.08
N GLN A 159 -0.63 11.95 20.37
CA GLN A 159 0.15 12.58 21.43
C GLN A 159 1.56 11.98 21.45
N THR A 160 2.56 12.84 21.60
CA THR A 160 3.97 12.50 21.78
C THR A 160 4.15 11.64 23.04
N GLU A 161 4.35 10.34 22.87
CA GLU A 161 4.97 9.52 23.92
C GLU A 161 6.44 9.98 24.02
N GLY A 162 6.71 10.87 24.98
CA GLY A 162 8.08 11.21 25.39
C GLY A 162 8.80 9.97 25.91
N PRO A 163 10.14 9.89 25.80
CA PRO A 163 10.89 8.72 26.21
C PRO A 163 10.64 8.44 27.69
N ALA A 164 10.21 7.21 28.00
CA ALA A 164 10.20 6.70 29.35
C ALA A 164 11.63 6.76 29.91
N ALA A 165 11.77 7.44 31.05
CA ALA A 165 13.02 7.64 31.79
C ALA A 165 13.61 6.32 32.32
#